data_AF-A0A3B8Y6G0-F1
#
_entry.id   AF-A0A3B8Y6G0-F1
#
_cell.length_a   1.000
_cell.length_b   1.000
_cell.length_c   1.000
_cell.angle_alpha   90.00
_cell.angle_beta   90.00
_cell.angle_gamma   90.00
#
_symmetry.space_group_name_H-M   'P 1'
#
loop_
_entity.id
_entity.type
_entity.pdbx_description
1 polymer ?
#
loop_
_entity_poly.entity_id
_entity_poly.type
_entity_poly.pdbx_seq_one_letter_code
_entity_poly.pdbx_strand_id
1 'polypeptide(L)'
;MNTFDSEQLELLAAGYVLDDLDEEEMAQVEELIQSSPAMREQIRQSLELMGMVTNSVEPVSPPMELKDKITSVFPEDKNIPRQKTIINLDNWFQDLFETGWQMATELLETPTVTPAFRNSGVAGAKLITIGSNNQPIILIVRVKNTTPLDRDVEIEILSELQQEYLPSELQLMLLDSDENIVMEATTRQENRNLKFEFAGTSGETFSVKLRLFDDDFKQTFTL
;
A
#
# COMPACT_ATOMS: atom_id res chain seq x y z
N MET A 1 -1.87 31.13 -29.16
CA MET A 1 -0.73 30.22 -28.90
C MET A 1 0.36 31.10 -28.31
N ASN A 2 0.31 31.33 -27.00
CA ASN A 2 1.38 32.05 -26.29
C ASN A 2 2.47 31.02 -26.00
N THR A 3 3.55 31.09 -26.78
CA THR A 3 4.78 30.36 -26.45
C THR A 3 5.52 31.19 -25.41
N PHE A 4 5.45 30.78 -24.15
CA PHE A 4 6.31 31.34 -23.11
C PHE A 4 7.78 31.09 -23.50
N ASP A 5 8.62 32.10 -23.32
CA ASP A 5 10.06 31.92 -23.50
C ASP A 5 10.67 31.15 -22.32
N SER A 6 11.93 30.71 -22.47
CA SER A 6 12.60 29.88 -21.47
C SER A 6 12.81 30.61 -20.13
N GLU A 7 12.93 31.93 -20.14
CA GLU A 7 13.22 32.74 -18.96
C GLU A 7 11.94 32.97 -18.13
N GLN A 8 10.81 33.17 -18.81
CA GLN A 8 9.49 33.24 -18.20
C GLN A 8 9.08 31.90 -17.57
N LEU A 9 9.39 30.78 -18.24
CA LEU A 9 9.13 29.44 -17.68
C LEU A 9 9.97 29.18 -16.43
N GLU A 10 11.22 29.62 -16.41
CA GLU A 10 12.10 29.49 -15.25
C GLU A 10 11.61 30.34 -14.07
N LEU A 11 11.22 31.59 -14.30
CA LEU A 11 10.68 32.49 -13.27
C LEU A 11 9.37 31.94 -12.67
N LEU A 12 8.47 31.47 -13.51
CA LEU A 12 7.21 30.85 -13.07
C LEU A 12 7.48 29.54 -12.30
N ALA A 13 8.44 28.72 -12.75
CA ALA A 13 8.79 27.49 -12.05
C ALA A 13 9.43 27.76 -10.69
N ALA A 14 10.33 28.74 -10.61
CA ALA A 14 10.96 29.16 -9.35
C ALA A 14 9.94 29.74 -8.37
N GLY A 15 9.06 30.64 -8.84
CA GLY A 15 7.99 31.20 -8.00
C GLY A 15 7.04 30.12 -7.50
N TYR A 16 6.64 29.17 -8.36
CA TYR A 16 5.76 28.07 -7.98
C TYR A 16 6.38 27.16 -6.92
N VAL A 17 7.68 26.87 -7.05
CA VAL A 17 8.42 26.04 -6.08
C VAL A 17 8.63 26.77 -4.75
N LEU A 18 8.75 28.10 -4.76
CA LEU A 18 8.93 28.93 -3.57
C LEU A 18 7.62 29.38 -2.91
N ASP A 19 6.47 29.00 -3.48
CA ASP A 19 5.13 29.47 -3.05
C ASP A 19 5.03 31.01 -3.04
N ASP A 20 5.70 31.66 -3.99
CA ASP A 20 5.81 33.13 -4.14
C ASP A 20 5.01 33.66 -5.34
N LEU A 21 4.08 32.85 -5.87
CA LEU A 21 3.17 33.23 -6.96
C LEU A 21 1.82 33.66 -6.39
N ASP A 22 1.15 34.59 -7.09
CA ASP A 22 -0.26 34.87 -6.81
C ASP A 22 -1.20 33.77 -7.34
N GLU A 23 -2.48 33.83 -6.94
CA GLU A 23 -3.47 32.83 -7.33
C GLU A 23 -3.67 32.71 -8.86
N GLU A 24 -3.48 33.80 -9.61
CA GLU A 24 -3.65 33.82 -11.07
C GLU A 24 -2.44 33.20 -11.77
N GLU A 25 -1.24 33.48 -11.29
CA GLU A 25 0.01 32.90 -11.76
C GLU A 25 0.09 31.41 -11.41
N MET A 26 -0.36 31.02 -10.22
CA MET A 26 -0.40 29.62 -9.78
C MET A 26 -1.31 28.77 -10.68
N ALA A 27 -2.51 29.28 -11.00
CA ALA A 27 -3.43 28.60 -11.91
C ALA A 27 -2.83 28.44 -13.33
N GLN A 28 -2.10 29.45 -13.81
CA GLN A 28 -1.39 29.40 -15.10
C GLN A 28 -0.28 28.35 -15.07
N VAL A 29 0.48 28.25 -13.97
CA VAL A 29 1.51 27.21 -13.82
C VAL A 29 0.90 25.82 -13.78
N GLU A 30 -0.21 25.60 -13.06
CA GLU A 30 -0.90 24.31 -13.03
C GLU A 30 -1.40 23.89 -14.43
N GLU A 31 -1.93 24.82 -15.22
CA GLU A 31 -2.34 24.56 -16.61
C GLU A 31 -1.13 24.24 -17.51
N LEU A 32 0.00 24.93 -17.30
CA LEU A 32 1.24 24.69 -18.04
C LEU A 32 1.90 23.37 -17.65
N ILE A 33 1.81 22.93 -16.40
CA ILE A 33 2.26 21.61 -15.97
C ILE A 33 1.50 20.53 -16.75
N GLN A 34 0.20 20.70 -16.99
CA GLN A 34 -0.57 19.68 -17.73
C GLN A 34 -0.24 19.66 -19.22
N SER A 35 0.01 20.82 -19.82
CA SER A 35 0.15 21.00 -21.27
C SER A 35 1.59 21.04 -21.80
N SER A 36 2.58 21.38 -20.96
CA SER A 36 3.98 21.61 -21.36
C SER A 36 4.97 20.72 -20.59
N PRO A 37 5.65 19.77 -21.25
CA PRO A 37 6.69 18.97 -20.61
C PRO A 37 7.92 19.81 -20.22
N ALA A 38 8.16 20.94 -20.89
CA ALA A 38 9.25 21.85 -20.55
C ALA A 38 9.06 22.49 -19.16
N MET A 39 7.81 22.82 -18.80
CA MET A 39 7.49 23.41 -17.49
C MET A 39 7.74 22.41 -16.34
N ARG A 40 7.38 21.14 -16.54
CA ARG A 40 7.64 20.07 -15.56
C ARG A 40 9.13 19.90 -15.28
N GLU A 41 9.93 19.97 -16.34
CA GLU A 41 11.38 19.83 -16.23
C GLU A 41 12.01 21.04 -15.52
N GLN A 42 11.53 22.25 -15.77
CA GLN A 42 11.97 23.46 -15.04
C GLN A 42 11.65 23.37 -13.54
N ILE A 43 10.43 23.00 -13.17
CA ILE A 43 10.03 22.80 -11.76
C ILE A 43 10.91 21.74 -11.08
N ARG A 44 11.21 20.64 -11.78
CA ARG A 44 12.08 19.57 -11.27
C ARG A 44 13.50 20.10 -10.98
N GLN A 45 14.07 20.88 -11.90
CA GLN A 45 15.39 21.48 -11.74
C GLN A 45 15.42 22.49 -10.58
N SER A 46 14.37 23.31 -10.42
CA SER A 46 14.25 24.24 -9.28
C SER A 46 14.13 23.53 -7.93
N LEU A 47 13.38 22.42 -7.86
CA LEU A 47 13.27 21.58 -6.65
C LEU A 47 14.61 20.90 -6.29
N GLU A 48 15.37 20.44 -7.28
CA GLU A 48 16.71 19.87 -7.06
C GLU A 48 17.69 20.91 -6.48
N LEU A 49 17.65 22.15 -6.98
CA LEU A 49 18.46 23.25 -6.45
C LEU A 49 18.07 23.59 -5.00
N MET A 50 16.77 23.64 -4.68
CA MET A 50 16.30 23.83 -3.30
C MET A 50 16.78 22.72 -2.36
N GLY A 51 16.70 21.46 -2.79
CA GLY A 51 17.18 20.31 -2.01
C GLY A 51 18.69 20.33 -1.71
N MET A 52 19.49 21.01 -2.54
CA MET A 52 20.92 21.22 -2.26
C MET A 52 21.16 22.31 -1.20
N VAL A 53 20.32 23.35 -1.14
CA VAL A 53 20.45 24.46 -0.19
C VAL A 53 20.02 24.04 1.23
N THR A 54 18.98 23.22 1.37
CA THR A 54 18.50 22.74 2.68
C THR A 54 19.52 21.87 3.42
N ASN A 55 20.38 21.16 2.70
CA ASN A 55 21.48 20.37 3.29
C ASN A 55 22.61 21.24 3.89
N SER A 56 22.62 22.55 3.64
CA SER A 56 23.61 23.49 4.19
C SER A 56 23.08 24.29 5.39
N VAL A 57 21.80 24.15 5.75
CA VAL A 57 21.22 24.80 6.93
C VAL A 57 21.44 23.87 8.11
N GLU A 58 22.13 24.35 9.15
CA GLU A 58 22.25 23.58 10.39
C GLU A 58 20.84 23.20 10.88
N PRO A 59 20.57 21.92 11.13
CA PRO A 59 19.24 21.48 11.51
C PRO A 59 18.86 22.15 12.83
N VAL A 60 17.90 23.09 12.78
CA VAL A 60 17.33 23.66 13.98
C VAL A 60 16.56 22.56 14.71
N SER A 61 17.01 22.22 15.92
CA SER A 61 16.27 21.28 16.77
C SER A 61 14.93 21.93 17.12
N PRO A 62 13.78 21.31 16.80
CA PRO A 62 12.49 21.91 17.12
C PRO A 62 12.35 22.06 18.64
N PRO A 63 11.75 23.16 19.12
CA PRO A 63 11.37 23.33 20.53
C PRO A 63 10.67 22.07 21.07
N MET A 64 11.04 21.65 22.29
CA MET A 64 10.56 20.41 22.90
C MET A 64 9.01 20.36 22.96
N GLU A 65 8.38 21.52 23.17
CA GLU A 65 6.93 21.69 23.23
C GLU A 65 6.22 21.44 21.89
N LEU A 66 6.90 21.60 20.74
CA LEU A 66 6.32 21.29 19.43
C LEU A 66 6.21 19.80 19.20
N LYS A 67 7.18 19.00 19.65
CA LYS A 67 7.07 17.53 19.60
C LYS A 67 5.89 17.06 20.44
N ASP A 68 5.79 17.53 21.68
CA ASP A 68 4.69 17.15 22.56
C ASP A 68 3.33 17.66 22.05
N LYS A 69 3.26 18.86 21.45
CA LYS A 69 2.03 19.34 20.80
C LYS A 69 1.67 18.53 19.55
N ILE A 70 2.63 18.19 18.70
CA ILE A 70 2.38 17.35 17.52
C ILE A 70 1.95 15.95 17.96
N THR A 71 2.63 15.34 18.93
CA THR A 71 2.25 14.05 19.56
C THR A 71 0.93 14.13 20.35
N SER A 72 0.51 15.31 20.80
CA SER A 72 -0.80 15.49 21.43
C SER A 72 -1.92 15.76 20.42
N VAL A 73 -1.61 16.24 19.22
CA VAL A 73 -2.56 16.39 18.09
C VAL A 73 -2.70 15.08 17.32
N PHE A 74 -1.62 14.29 17.25
CA PHE A 74 -1.60 12.90 16.84
C PHE A 74 -1.43 12.06 18.10
N PRO A 75 -2.48 11.88 18.93
CA PRO A 75 -2.40 10.91 20.01
C PRO A 75 -1.86 9.61 19.42
N GLU A 76 -0.95 8.94 20.13
CA GLU A 76 -0.66 7.52 19.90
C GLU A 76 -1.94 6.73 20.17
N ASP A 77 -2.90 6.89 19.27
CA ASP A 77 -4.13 6.18 19.27
C ASP A 77 -3.76 4.77 18.82
N LYS A 78 -3.49 3.91 19.81
CA LYS A 78 -3.65 2.47 19.70
C LYS A 78 -5.08 2.06 19.29
N ASN A 79 -5.93 3.04 18.99
CA ASN A 79 -7.29 2.94 18.52
C ASN A 79 -7.58 3.98 17.41
N ILE A 80 -6.66 4.22 16.46
CA ILE A 80 -7.11 4.70 15.15
C ILE A 80 -8.17 3.67 14.74
N PRO A 81 -9.44 4.04 14.50
CA PRO A 81 -10.36 3.13 13.87
C PRO A 81 -9.71 2.84 12.53
N ARG A 82 -9.02 1.69 12.42
CA ARG A 82 -8.52 1.16 11.15
C ARG A 82 -9.75 1.28 10.27
N GLN A 83 -9.77 2.27 9.37
CA GLN A 83 -10.88 2.39 8.44
C GLN A 83 -11.00 0.99 7.88
N LYS A 84 -12.18 0.38 8.04
CA LYS A 84 -12.47 -0.97 7.54
C LYS A 84 -12.42 -0.81 6.02
N THR A 85 -11.21 -0.74 5.47
CA THR A 85 -10.95 -0.55 4.05
C THR A 85 -11.25 -1.90 3.46
N ILE A 86 -12.48 -2.07 3.01
CA ILE A 86 -12.90 -3.25 2.28
C ILE A 86 -12.16 -3.20 0.96
N ILE A 87 -11.35 -4.22 0.71
CA ILE A 87 -10.59 -4.35 -0.53
C ILE A 87 -11.50 -4.98 -1.56
N ASN A 88 -11.64 -4.36 -2.72
CA ASN A 88 -12.42 -4.92 -3.79
C ASN A 88 -11.51 -5.69 -4.74
N LEU A 89 -11.62 -7.02 -4.74
CA LEU A 89 -10.78 -7.88 -5.56
C LEU A 89 -11.06 -7.72 -7.07
N ASP A 90 -12.23 -7.19 -7.45
CA ASP A 90 -12.50 -6.81 -8.84
C ASP A 90 -11.59 -5.68 -9.35
N ASN A 91 -11.18 -4.76 -8.47
CA ASN A 91 -10.29 -3.66 -8.83
C ASN A 91 -8.91 -4.18 -9.26
N TRP A 92 -8.47 -5.30 -8.68
CA TRP A 92 -7.16 -5.86 -8.97
C TRP A 92 -7.06 -6.35 -10.43
N PHE A 93 -8.16 -6.81 -11.03
CA PHE A 93 -8.20 -7.15 -12.46
C PHE A 93 -7.99 -5.94 -13.39
N GLN A 94 -8.08 -4.72 -12.85
CA GLN A 94 -7.81 -3.46 -13.54
C GLN A 94 -6.47 -2.83 -13.11
N ASP A 95 -5.60 -3.60 -12.45
CA ASP A 95 -4.33 -3.14 -11.85
C ASP A 95 -4.50 -2.00 -10.82
N LEU A 96 -5.69 -1.89 -10.23
CA LEU A 96 -5.99 -0.91 -9.17
C LEU A 96 -5.87 -1.59 -7.81
N PHE A 97 -4.73 -1.39 -7.15
CA PHE A 97 -4.47 -1.92 -5.80
C PHE A 97 -4.65 -0.84 -4.73
N GLU A 98 -5.34 -1.18 -3.65
CA GLU A 98 -5.54 -0.32 -2.48
C GLU A 98 -4.24 -0.15 -1.66
N THR A 99 -4.18 0.89 -0.82
CA THR A 99 -2.98 1.24 -0.06
C THR A 99 -2.38 0.07 0.73
N GLY A 100 -1.08 -0.16 0.49
CA GLY A 100 -0.31 -1.25 1.10
C GLY A 100 -0.45 -2.60 0.40
N TRP A 101 -1.23 -2.68 -0.68
CA TRP A 101 -1.23 -3.80 -1.61
C TRP A 101 -0.46 -3.42 -2.88
N GLN A 102 0.22 -4.40 -3.43
CA GLN A 102 0.95 -4.30 -4.68
C GLN A 102 0.85 -5.63 -5.42
N MET A 103 1.26 -5.68 -6.68
CA MET A 103 1.27 -6.94 -7.40
C MET A 103 2.21 -7.94 -6.71
N ALA A 104 1.78 -9.19 -6.57
CA ALA A 104 2.61 -10.21 -5.92
C ALA A 104 3.96 -10.41 -6.62
N THR A 105 4.04 -10.15 -7.93
CA THR A 105 5.27 -10.19 -8.73
C THR A 105 6.24 -9.05 -8.44
N GLU A 106 5.77 -7.93 -7.88
CA GLU A 106 6.62 -6.80 -7.49
C GLU A 106 7.26 -7.03 -6.11
N LEU A 107 6.56 -7.77 -5.24
CA LEU A 107 7.01 -8.05 -3.89
C LEU A 107 7.83 -9.35 -3.78
N LEU A 108 7.59 -10.31 -4.67
CA LEU A 108 8.36 -11.55 -4.76
C LEU A 108 9.34 -11.43 -5.93
N GLU A 109 10.65 -11.33 -5.64
CA GLU A 109 11.73 -11.31 -6.65
C GLU A 109 11.73 -12.54 -7.58
N THR A 110 11.00 -13.60 -7.20
CA THR A 110 10.75 -14.77 -8.03
C THR A 110 9.26 -14.90 -8.35
N PRO A 111 8.87 -15.06 -9.63
CA PRO A 111 7.47 -15.27 -9.98
C PRO A 111 7.05 -16.69 -9.60
N THR A 112 6.79 -16.95 -8.32
CA THR A 112 5.99 -18.09 -7.86
C THR A 112 4.52 -17.82 -8.14
N VAL A 113 4.21 -17.53 -9.41
CA VAL A 113 2.86 -17.59 -9.94
C VAL A 113 2.62 -19.05 -10.26
N THR A 114 1.85 -19.72 -9.39
CA THR A 114 1.33 -21.06 -9.63
C THR A 114 0.71 -21.10 -11.03
N PRO A 115 0.98 -22.15 -11.84
CA PRO A 115 0.54 -22.20 -13.24
C PRO A 115 -0.97 -21.97 -13.44
N ALA A 116 -1.79 -22.30 -12.43
CA ALA A 116 -3.25 -22.18 -12.44
C ALA A 116 -3.78 -20.73 -12.56
N PHE A 117 -2.99 -19.73 -12.13
CA PHE A 117 -3.39 -18.31 -12.12
C PHE A 117 -2.91 -17.50 -13.33
N ARG A 118 -2.08 -18.09 -14.21
CA ARG A 118 -1.39 -17.34 -15.29
C ARG A 118 -2.30 -16.80 -16.42
N ASN A 119 -3.53 -17.31 -16.58
CA ASN A 119 -4.37 -16.97 -17.73
C ASN A 119 -5.66 -16.18 -17.41
N SER A 120 -6.06 -16.04 -16.15
CA SER A 120 -7.30 -15.33 -15.77
C SER A 120 -7.40 -14.96 -14.28
N GLY A 121 -6.26 -14.90 -13.58
CA GLY A 121 -6.23 -14.56 -12.18
C GLY A 121 -5.25 -13.43 -11.87
N VAL A 122 -5.55 -12.67 -10.82
CA VAL A 122 -4.71 -11.59 -10.31
C VAL A 122 -4.26 -11.94 -8.89
N ALA A 123 -3.06 -11.49 -8.54
CA ALA A 123 -2.46 -11.74 -7.24
C ALA A 123 -1.97 -10.43 -6.63
N GLY A 124 -2.55 -10.06 -5.49
CA GLY A 124 -2.08 -8.97 -4.64
C GLY A 124 -1.24 -9.53 -3.50
N ALA A 125 -0.17 -8.84 -3.14
CA ALA A 125 0.61 -9.11 -1.94
C ALA A 125 0.70 -7.88 -1.05
N LYS A 126 0.77 -8.14 0.25
CA LYS A 126 0.93 -7.13 1.29
C LYS A 126 1.93 -7.59 2.33
N LEU A 127 2.92 -6.76 2.61
CA LEU A 127 3.84 -6.95 3.73
C LEU A 127 3.15 -6.55 5.03
N ILE A 128 3.14 -7.45 6.00
CA ILE A 128 2.52 -7.26 7.31
C ILE A 128 3.57 -7.58 8.36
N THR A 129 3.80 -6.66 9.30
CA THR A 129 4.59 -6.94 10.50
C THR A 129 3.66 -7.30 11.64
N ILE A 130 3.83 -8.49 12.22
CA ILE A 130 2.97 -8.98 13.31
C ILE A 130 3.80 -9.50 14.48
N GLY A 131 3.25 -9.38 15.69
CA GLY A 131 3.89 -9.80 16.93
C GLY A 131 4.85 -8.76 17.50
N SER A 132 5.18 -8.92 18.78
CA SER A 132 6.05 -7.99 19.53
C SER A 132 7.49 -7.89 18.99
N ASN A 133 7.93 -8.89 18.22
CA ASN A 133 9.23 -8.88 17.53
C ASN A 133 9.16 -8.24 16.13
N ASN A 134 8.02 -7.67 15.77
CA ASN A 134 7.75 -7.03 14.49
C ASN A 134 8.12 -7.93 13.29
N GLN A 135 7.76 -9.22 13.38
CA GLN A 135 8.17 -10.21 12.39
C GLN A 135 7.44 -9.96 11.06
N PRO A 136 8.18 -9.75 9.96
CA PRO A 136 7.60 -9.48 8.66
C PRO A 136 7.11 -10.78 8.02
N ILE A 137 5.83 -10.79 7.65
CA ILE A 137 5.19 -11.84 6.88
C ILE A 137 4.53 -11.21 5.64
N ILE A 138 4.42 -12.01 4.59
CA ILE A 138 3.82 -11.61 3.33
C ILE A 138 2.48 -12.32 3.22
N LEU A 139 1.40 -11.56 3.16
CA LEU A 139 0.07 -12.06 2.83
C LEU A 139 -0.14 -11.92 1.33
N ILE A 140 -0.39 -13.04 0.66
CA ILE A 140 -0.70 -13.10 -0.75
C ILE A 140 -2.14 -13.55 -0.89
N VAL A 141 -2.90 -12.82 -1.69
CA VAL A 141 -4.26 -13.19 -2.08
C VAL A 141 -4.27 -13.30 -3.59
N ARG A 142 -4.68 -14.47 -4.10
CA ARG A 142 -4.88 -14.72 -5.51
C ARG A 142 -6.35 -14.95 -5.75
N VAL A 143 -6.90 -14.30 -6.77
CA VAL A 143 -8.30 -14.47 -7.17
C VAL A 143 -8.33 -14.78 -8.66
N LYS A 144 -9.21 -15.70 -9.05
CA LYS A 144 -9.40 -16.12 -10.43
C LYS A 144 -10.87 -16.18 -10.76
N ASN A 145 -11.22 -15.66 -11.94
CA ASN A 145 -12.57 -15.79 -12.46
C ASN A 145 -12.71 -17.16 -13.13
N THR A 146 -13.56 -18.01 -12.55
CA THR A 146 -13.89 -19.33 -13.13
C THR A 146 -15.15 -19.23 -13.99
N THR A 147 -16.16 -18.50 -13.52
CA THR A 147 -17.35 -18.12 -14.28
C THR A 147 -17.67 -16.64 -14.02
N PRO A 148 -18.68 -16.03 -14.66
CA PRO A 148 -19.07 -14.64 -14.37
C PRO A 148 -19.49 -14.39 -12.91
N LEU A 149 -19.91 -15.44 -12.20
CA LEU A 149 -20.34 -15.38 -10.81
C LEU A 149 -19.39 -16.10 -9.86
N ASP A 150 -18.71 -17.15 -10.31
CA ASP A 150 -17.82 -17.95 -9.46
C ASP A 150 -16.39 -17.45 -9.51
N ARG A 151 -15.86 -17.16 -8.32
CA ARG A 151 -14.48 -16.76 -8.06
C ARG A 151 -13.77 -17.88 -7.30
N ASP A 152 -12.56 -18.20 -7.72
CA ASP A 152 -11.66 -19.10 -7.00
C ASP A 152 -10.62 -18.25 -6.28
N VAL A 153 -10.51 -18.43 -4.97
CA VAL A 153 -9.68 -17.59 -4.09
C VAL A 153 -8.66 -18.45 -3.38
N GLU A 154 -7.41 -18.01 -3.45
CA GLU A 154 -6.29 -18.61 -2.77
C GLU A 154 -5.63 -17.58 -1.87
N ILE A 155 -5.45 -17.93 -0.59
CA ILE A 155 -4.74 -17.10 0.38
C ILE A 155 -3.50 -17.86 0.77
N GLU A 156 -2.34 -17.21 0.68
CA GLU A 156 -1.07 -17.79 1.07
C GLU A 156 -0.30 -16.82 1.97
N ILE A 157 0.29 -17.35 3.04
CA ILE A 157 1.21 -16.62 3.91
C ILE A 157 2.61 -17.18 3.70
N LEU A 158 3.54 -16.28 3.41
CA LEU A 158 4.96 -16.56 3.33
C LEU A 158 5.72 -15.73 4.37
N SER A 159 6.86 -16.24 4.82
CA SER A 159 7.83 -15.42 5.54
C SER A 159 8.58 -14.51 4.57
N GLU A 160 9.08 -13.37 5.04
CA GLU A 160 9.92 -12.48 4.22
C GLU A 160 11.25 -13.15 3.84
N LEU A 161 11.83 -12.73 2.70
CA LEU A 161 13.11 -13.19 2.13
C LEU A 161 14.23 -13.12 3.18
N GLN A 162 14.45 -14.24 3.89
CA GLN A 162 15.55 -14.64 4.80
C GLN A 162 15.07 -15.58 5.92
N GLN A 163 13.75 -15.72 6.11
CA GLN A 163 13.17 -16.64 7.10
C GLN A 163 12.65 -17.90 6.43
N GLU A 164 13.12 -19.08 6.85
CA GLU A 164 12.73 -20.37 6.26
C GLU A 164 11.37 -20.87 6.76
N TYR A 165 10.93 -20.40 7.93
CA TYR A 165 9.70 -20.84 8.60
C TYR A 165 8.84 -19.64 9.01
N LEU A 166 7.53 -19.85 9.05
CA LEU A 166 6.58 -18.90 9.61
C LEU A 166 6.75 -18.81 11.13
N PRO A 167 6.37 -17.68 11.76
CA PRO A 167 6.29 -17.56 13.20
C PRO A 167 5.47 -18.72 13.78
N SER A 168 5.98 -19.40 14.81
CA SER A 168 5.21 -20.44 15.49
C SER A 168 3.97 -19.84 16.16
N GLU A 169 2.87 -20.59 16.21
CA GLU A 169 1.60 -20.15 16.81
C GLU A 169 0.90 -18.99 16.06
N LEU A 170 1.32 -18.67 14.83
CA LEU A 170 0.58 -17.78 13.95
C LEU A 170 -0.73 -18.47 13.53
N GLN A 171 -1.85 -17.86 13.87
CA GLN A 171 -3.17 -18.32 13.49
C GLN A 171 -3.65 -17.54 12.27
N LEU A 172 -4.00 -18.25 11.20
CA LEU A 172 -4.77 -17.73 10.08
C LEU A 172 -6.22 -18.18 10.22
N MET A 173 -7.15 -17.23 10.22
CA MET A 173 -8.58 -17.46 10.22
C MET A 173 -9.21 -16.78 9.00
N LEU A 174 -10.12 -17.50 8.35
CA LEU A 174 -11.04 -16.96 7.35
C LEU A 174 -12.41 -16.81 8.01
N LEU A 175 -13.01 -15.63 7.86
CA LEU A 175 -14.32 -15.31 8.41
C LEU A 175 -15.29 -14.95 7.28
N ASP A 176 -16.57 -15.33 7.44
CA ASP A 176 -17.65 -14.92 6.54
C ASP A 176 -18.15 -13.49 6.81
N SER A 177 -19.23 -13.09 6.12
CA SER A 177 -19.88 -11.79 6.28
C SER A 177 -20.49 -11.56 7.66
N ASP A 178 -20.84 -12.63 8.37
CA ASP A 178 -21.41 -12.61 9.72
C ASP A 178 -20.32 -12.67 10.82
N GLU A 179 -19.05 -12.60 10.41
CA GLU A 179 -17.86 -12.75 11.26
C GLU A 179 -17.74 -14.13 11.93
N ASN A 180 -18.34 -15.18 11.36
CA ASN A 180 -18.10 -16.56 11.79
C ASN A 180 -16.82 -17.09 11.15
N ILE A 181 -16.04 -17.85 11.92
CA ILE A 181 -14.83 -18.51 11.41
C ILE A 181 -15.25 -19.69 10.54
N VAL A 182 -14.93 -19.62 9.26
CA VAL A 182 -15.20 -20.68 8.28
C VAL A 182 -13.99 -21.57 8.03
N MET A 183 -12.77 -21.03 8.16
CA MET A 183 -11.52 -21.79 8.08
C MET A 183 -10.53 -21.28 9.11
N GLU A 184 -9.74 -22.17 9.71
CA GLU A 184 -8.68 -21.82 10.66
C GLU A 184 -7.50 -22.78 10.53
N ALA A 185 -6.28 -22.23 10.65
CA ALA A 185 -5.06 -23.01 10.74
C ALA A 185 -4.04 -22.28 11.61
N THR A 186 -3.20 -23.05 12.29
CA THR A 186 -2.14 -22.52 13.16
C THR A 186 -0.81 -23.10 12.74
N THR A 187 0.19 -22.23 12.59
CA THR A 187 1.56 -22.63 12.28
C THR A 187 2.25 -23.27 13.49
N ARG A 188 3.18 -24.17 13.19
CA ARG A 188 4.15 -24.76 14.10
C ARG A 188 5.55 -24.41 13.59
N GLN A 189 6.58 -24.70 14.38
CA GLN A 189 7.98 -24.35 14.07
C GLN A 189 8.53 -24.87 12.72
N GLU A 190 7.82 -25.79 12.06
CA GLU A 190 8.23 -26.39 10.78
C GLU A 190 7.42 -25.90 9.57
N ASN A 191 6.40 -25.05 9.78
CA ASN A 191 5.55 -24.57 8.69
C ASN A 191 6.26 -23.47 7.90
N ARG A 192 6.60 -23.76 6.64
CA ARG A 192 7.23 -22.79 5.72
C ARG A 192 6.23 -21.82 5.09
N ASN A 193 5.02 -22.30 4.84
CA ASN A 193 3.90 -21.52 4.34
C ASN A 193 2.60 -22.04 4.93
N LEU A 194 1.56 -21.21 4.81
CA LEU A 194 0.20 -21.57 5.18
C LEU A 194 -0.71 -21.10 4.06
N LYS A 195 -1.58 -21.98 3.57
CA LYS A 195 -2.39 -21.72 2.39
C LYS A 195 -3.83 -22.21 2.58
N PHE A 196 -4.78 -21.38 2.18
CA PHE A 196 -6.18 -21.71 2.02
C PHE A 196 -6.60 -21.54 0.57
N GLU A 197 -7.51 -22.42 0.13
CA GLU A 197 -8.18 -22.34 -1.16
C GLU A 197 -9.68 -22.51 -0.91
N PHE A 198 -10.49 -21.64 -1.49
CA PHE A 198 -11.94 -21.72 -1.42
C PHE A 198 -12.58 -21.04 -2.64
N ALA A 199 -13.77 -21.51 -3.00
CA ALA A 199 -14.61 -20.84 -3.98
C ALA A 199 -15.52 -19.83 -3.28
N GLY A 200 -15.79 -18.71 -3.95
CA GLY A 200 -16.77 -17.71 -3.55
C GLY A 200 -17.51 -17.14 -4.74
N THR A 201 -18.54 -16.35 -4.46
CA THR A 201 -19.40 -15.72 -5.45
C THR A 201 -19.10 -14.22 -5.53
N SER A 202 -19.16 -13.64 -6.72
CA SER A 202 -19.01 -12.19 -6.88
C SER A 202 -20.07 -11.44 -6.05
N GLY A 203 -19.63 -10.41 -5.33
CA GLY A 203 -20.40 -9.65 -4.35
C GLY A 203 -20.34 -10.22 -2.92
N GLU A 204 -19.83 -11.44 -2.72
CA GLU A 204 -19.61 -11.96 -1.37
C GLU A 204 -18.44 -11.25 -0.69
N THR A 205 -18.54 -11.13 0.64
CA THR A 205 -17.52 -10.50 1.46
C THR A 205 -16.97 -11.53 2.45
N PHE A 206 -15.65 -11.57 2.58
CA PHE A 206 -14.97 -12.39 3.57
C PHE A 206 -13.91 -11.56 4.28
N SER A 207 -13.48 -12.01 5.46
CA SER A 207 -12.38 -11.39 6.19
C SER A 207 -11.28 -12.39 6.47
N VAL A 208 -10.04 -11.94 6.31
CA VAL A 208 -8.84 -12.66 6.69
C VAL A 208 -8.35 -12.08 8.00
N LYS A 209 -8.19 -12.93 9.02
CA LYS A 209 -7.64 -12.54 10.31
C LYS A 209 -6.40 -13.34 10.62
N LEU A 210 -5.32 -12.63 10.91
CA LEU A 210 -4.07 -13.16 11.42
C LEU A 210 -3.97 -12.82 12.90
N ARG A 211 -3.56 -13.78 13.71
CA ARG A 211 -3.30 -13.58 15.14
C ARG A 211 -1.98 -14.22 15.52
N LEU A 212 -1.16 -13.49 16.26
CA LEU A 212 0.06 -13.98 16.87
C LEU A 212 0.16 -13.42 18.29
N PHE A 213 0.02 -14.29 19.30
CA PHE A 213 -0.11 -13.89 20.71
C PHE A 213 -1.22 -12.84 20.91
N ASP A 214 -0.85 -11.64 21.35
CA ASP A 214 -1.77 -10.52 21.62
C ASP A 214 -1.98 -9.58 20.42
N ASP A 215 -1.21 -9.77 19.33
CA ASP A 215 -1.33 -8.96 18.13
C ASP A 215 -2.29 -9.60 17.13
N ASP A 216 -3.20 -8.78 16.59
CA ASP A 216 -4.10 -9.19 15.51
C ASP A 216 -4.12 -8.22 14.33
N PHE A 217 -4.15 -8.83 13.15
CA PHE A 217 -4.37 -8.17 11.88
C PHE A 217 -5.66 -8.73 11.27
N LYS A 218 -6.56 -7.85 10.85
CA LYS A 218 -7.80 -8.24 10.16
C LYS A 218 -7.95 -7.39 8.90
N GLN A 219 -8.26 -8.05 7.79
CA GLN A 219 -8.51 -7.41 6.51
C GLN A 219 -9.77 -7.99 5.89
N THR A 220 -10.64 -7.13 5.39
CA THR A 220 -11.90 -7.52 4.73
C THR A 220 -11.76 -7.34 3.22
N PHE A 221 -12.34 -8.27 2.47
CA PHE A 221 -12.32 -8.34 1.01
C PHE A 221 -13.72 -8.58 0.45
N THR A 222 -13.99 -8.06 -0.73
CA THR A 222 -15.19 -8.32 -1.54
C THR A 222 -14.79 -8.91 -2.88
N LEU A 223 -15.53 -9.93 -3.34
CA LEU A 223 -15.27 -10.73 -4.54
C LEU A 223 -15.93 -10.22 -5.81
#